data_AF-A0A5Q4G2U6-F1
#
_entry.id   AF-A0A5Q4G2U6-F1
#
_cell.length_a   1.000
_cell.length_b   1.000
_cell.length_c   1.000
_cell.angle_alpha   90.00
_cell.angle_beta   90.00
_cell.angle_gamma   90.00
#
_symmetry.space_group_name_H-M   'P 1'
#
loop_
_entity.id
_entity.type
_entity.pdbx_description
1 polymer ?
#
loop_
_entity_poly.entity_id
_entity_poly.type
_entity_poly.pdbx_seq_one_letter_code
_entity_poly.pdbx_strand_id
1 'polypeptide(L)' 'MELIDIGCNLTHDSFDKDRAEVIANAQAQGVVQMVVTGASEAGSVRARELAADWPGVLFATAGVHPHLASE' A
#
# COMPACT_ATOMS: atom_id res chain seq x y z
N MET A 1 18.41 5.92 9.22
CA MET A 1 18.02 4.52 9.47
C MET A 1 17.05 4.15 8.38
N GLU A 2 17.16 2.97 7.79
CA GLU A 2 16.25 2.49 6.75
C GLU A 2 15.15 1.65 7.40
N LEU A 3 13.90 1.99 7.10
CA LEU A 3 12.70 1.38 7.67
C LEU A 3 11.83 0.77 6.57
N ILE A 4 11.14 -0.31 6.93
CA ILE A 4 10.15 -0.96 6.07
C ILE A 4 8.82 -0.95 6.81
N ASP A 5 7.78 -0.35 6.21
CA ASP A 5 6.40 -0.47 6.68
C ASP A 5 5.78 -1.73 6.06
N ILE A 6 5.42 -2.71 6.88
CA ILE A 6 4.94 -4.01 6.42
C ILE A 6 3.42 -4.07 6.22
N GLY A 7 2.68 -3.00 6.51
CA GLY A 7 1.21 -3.05 6.52
C GLY A 7 0.55 -1.69 6.36
N CYS A 8 0.63 -1.13 5.16
CA CYS A 8 0.00 0.16 4.84
C CYS A 8 -1.28 -0.03 3.99
N ASN A 9 -2.27 0.83 4.20
CA ASN A 9 -3.56 0.78 3.49
C ASN A 9 -3.67 1.94 2.48
N LEU A 10 -2.64 2.14 1.66
CA LEU A 10 -2.51 3.31 0.77
C LEU A 10 -3.55 3.35 -0.37
N THR A 11 -4.28 2.26 -0.62
CA THR A 11 -5.41 2.21 -1.56
C THR A 11 -6.73 2.70 -0.95
N HIS A 12 -6.73 3.11 0.32
CA HIS A 12 -7.92 3.67 0.95
C HIS A 12 -8.16 5.12 0.50
N ASP A 13 -9.42 5.47 0.27
CA ASP A 13 -9.84 6.75 -0.33
C ASP A 13 -9.43 7.98 0.50
N SER A 14 -9.15 7.79 1.79
CA SER A 14 -8.58 8.85 2.65
C SER A 14 -7.26 9.42 2.13
N PHE A 15 -6.52 8.66 1.32
CA PHE A 15 -5.26 9.07 0.72
C PHE A 15 -5.43 9.62 -0.71
N ASP A 16 -6.62 9.65 -1.30
CA ASP A 16 -6.78 10.05 -2.71
C ASP A 16 -6.29 11.48 -3.00
N LYS A 17 -6.35 12.35 -1.99
CA LYS A 17 -5.98 13.77 -2.13
C LYS A 17 -4.47 14.00 -2.14
N ASP A 18 -3.71 13.15 -1.45
CA ASP A 18 -2.33 13.43 -1.06
C ASP A 18 -1.42 12.18 -1.03
N ARG A 19 -1.85 11.04 -1.58
CA ARG A 19 -1.10 9.77 -1.58
C ARG A 19 0.38 9.92 -1.94
N ALA A 20 0.67 10.63 -3.03
CA ALA A 20 2.04 10.83 -3.49
C ALA A 20 2.87 11.65 -2.48
N GLU A 21 2.26 12.65 -1.84
CA GLU A 21 2.89 13.46 -0.80
C GLU A 21 3.13 12.62 0.47
N VAL A 22 2.16 11.80 0.87
CA VAL A 22 2.31 10.87 2.01
C VAL A 22 3.47 9.91 1.79
N ILE A 23 3.60 9.32 0.60
CA ILE A 23 4.70 8.42 0.24
C ILE A 23 6.04 9.17 0.29
N ALA A 24 6.12 10.36 -0.33
CA ALA A 24 7.35 11.16 -0.34
C ALA A 24 7.78 11.58 1.08
N ASN A 25 6.83 11.99 1.92
CA ASN A 25 7.08 12.33 3.31
C ASN A 25 7.59 11.13 4.12
N ALA A 26 7.02 9.94 3.90
CA ALA A 26 7.49 8.71 4.54
C ALA A 26 8.94 8.39 4.14
N GLN A 27 9.28 8.50 2.85
CA GLN A 27 10.65 8.31 2.37
C GLN A 27 11.63 9.31 2.98
N ALA A 28 11.23 10.59 3.10
CA ALA A 28 12.05 11.63 3.73
C ALA A 28 12.36 11.34 5.21
N GLN A 29 11.55 10.53 5.89
CA GLN A 29 11.78 10.07 7.26
C GLN A 29 12.50 8.71 7.34
N GLY A 30 12.91 8.14 6.21
CA GLY A 30 13.66 6.88 6.14
C GLY A 30 12.82 5.62 5.96
N VAL A 31 11.51 5.73 5.69
CA VAL A 31 10.69 4.59 5.27
C VAL A 31 10.95 4.33 3.79
N VAL A 32 11.89 3.44 3.51
CA VAL A 32 12.42 3.19 2.16
C VAL A 32 11.58 2.20 1.37
N GLN A 33 10.81 1.35 2.06
CA GLN A 33 9.91 0.37 1.44
C GLN A 33 8.60 0.26 2.23
N MET A 34 7.50 0.03 1.51
CA MET A 34 6.17 -0.11 2.11
C MET A 34 5.40 -1.24 1.43
N VAL A 35 4.71 -2.06 2.21
CA VAL A 35 3.87 -3.16 1.73
C VAL A 35 2.40 -2.75 1.83
N VAL A 36 1.77 -2.57 0.67
CA VAL A 36 0.37 -2.20 0.50
C VAL A 36 -0.51 -3.43 0.66
N THR A 37 -1.45 -3.37 1.60
CA THR A 37 -2.30 -4.52 1.95
C THR A 37 -3.44 -4.70 0.94
N GLY A 38 -3.43 -5.82 0.21
CA GLY A 38 -4.58 -6.33 -0.53
C GLY A 38 -5.46 -7.20 0.37
N ALA A 39 -6.66 -6.72 0.70
CA ALA A 39 -7.58 -7.37 1.65
C ALA A 39 -8.83 -8.00 0.99
N SER A 40 -9.00 -7.85 -0.32
CA SER A 40 -10.03 -8.51 -1.13
C SER A 40 -9.49 -8.74 -2.53
N GLU A 41 -10.23 -9.42 -3.42
CA GLU A 41 -9.82 -9.54 -4.84
C GLU A 41 -9.60 -8.16 -5.47
N ALA A 42 -10.61 -7.29 -5.43
CA ALA A 42 -10.52 -5.93 -5.95
C ALA A 42 -9.47 -5.08 -5.21
N GLY A 43 -9.33 -5.26 -3.90
CA GLY A 43 -8.29 -4.60 -3.10
C GLY A 43 -6.88 -5.02 -3.51
N SER A 44 -6.68 -6.31 -3.80
CA SER A 44 -5.39 -6.87 -4.23
C SER A 44 -4.99 -6.35 -5.61
N VAL A 45 -5.95 -6.21 -6.54
CA VAL A 45 -5.70 -5.59 -7.85
C VAL A 45 -5.27 -4.13 -7.69
N ARG A 46 -6.01 -3.34 -6.90
CA ARG A 46 -5.64 -1.94 -6.64
C ARG A 46 -4.28 -1.80 -5.95
N ALA A 47 -3.96 -2.69 -5.01
CA ALA A 47 -2.66 -2.68 -4.35
C ALA A 47 -1.52 -2.96 -5.33
N ARG A 48 -1.70 -3.95 -6.22
CA ARG A 48 -0.73 -4.26 -7.29
C ARG A 48 -0.57 -3.08 -8.26
N GLU A 49 -1.65 -2.48 -8.70
CA GLU A 49 -1.63 -1.33 -9.62
C GLU A 49 -0.85 -0.16 -8.99
N LEU A 50 -1.18 0.20 -7.74
CA LEU A 50 -0.46 1.24 -7.03
C LEU A 50 1.02 0.91 -6.85
N ALA A 51 1.36 -0.35 -6.54
CA ALA A 51 2.75 -0.76 -6.40
C ALA A 51 3.53 -0.69 -7.74
N ALA A 52 2.86 -0.93 -8.87
CA ALA A 52 3.47 -0.81 -10.19
C ALA A 52 3.86 0.63 -10.55
N ASP A 53 3.16 1.63 -10.01
CA ASP A 53 3.49 3.05 -10.20
C ASP A 53 4.73 3.49 -9.39
N TRP A 54 5.15 2.70 -8.38
CA TRP A 54 6.24 3.03 -7.46
C TRP A 54 7.24 1.87 -7.31
N PRO A 55 7.92 1.45 -8.41
CA PRO A 55 8.79 0.29 -8.40
C PRO A 55 9.96 0.44 -7.42
N GLY A 56 10.18 -0.58 -6.59
CA GLY A 56 11.24 -0.60 -5.58
C GLY A 56 10.92 0.13 -4.28
N VAL A 57 9.82 0.91 -4.24
CA VAL A 57 9.35 1.63 -3.06
C VAL A 57 8.11 0.94 -2.48
N LEU A 58 7.13 0.64 -3.33
CA LEU A 58 5.90 -0.04 -2.92
C LEU A 58 5.91 -1.50 -3.38
N PHE A 59 5.42 -2.36 -2.48
CA PHE A 59 5.14 -3.77 -2.72
C PHE A 59 3.67 -4.03 -2.38
N ALA A 60 3.08 -5.11 -2.90
CA ALA A 60 1.68 -5.43 -2.66
C ALA A 60 1.52 -6.84 -2.11
N THR A 61 0.56 -7.04 -1.22
CA THR A 61 0.03 -8.36 -0.90
C THR A 61 -1.23 -8.64 -1.72
N ALA A 62 -1.60 -9.93 -1.79
CA ALA A 62 -2.88 -10.35 -2.32
C ALA A 62 -3.52 -11.37 -1.37
N GLY A 63 -4.81 -11.18 -1.07
CA GLY A 63 -5.55 -12.04 -0.14
C GLY A 63 -6.94 -11.53 0.15
N VAL A 64 -7.69 -12.32 0.91
CA VAL A 64 -9.03 -11.97 1.41
C VAL A 64 -8.97 -11.91 2.93
N HIS A 65 -9.26 -10.74 3.49
CA HIS A 65 -9.35 -10.55 4.93
C HIS A 65 -10.60 -11.28 5.47
N PRO A 66 -10.57 -11.89 6.67
CA PRO A 66 -11.70 -12.66 7.20
C PRO A 66 -13.06 -11.93 7.20
N HIS A 67 -13.06 -10.61 7.39
CA HIS A 67 -14.28 -9.80 7.32
C HIS A 67 -14.94 -9.75 5.93
N LEU A 68 -14.19 -10.04 4.87
CA LEU A 68 -14.63 -10.03 3.48
C LEU A 68 -14.70 -11.45 2.89
N ALA A 69 -14.55 -12.49 3.73
CA ALA A 69 -14.48 -13.88 3.26
C ALA A 69 -15.82 -14.45 2.77
N SER A 70 -16.93 -13.79 3.10
CA SER A 70 -18.28 -14.17 2.68
C SER A 70 -18.82 -13.36 1.50
N GLU A 71 -18.06 -12.39 1.01
CA GLU A 71 -18.38 -11.60 -0.18
C GLU A 71 -18.03 -12.36 -1.48
#